data_AF-A0AAJ0H5B1-F1
#
_entry.id   AF-A0AAJ0H5B1-F1
#
_cell.length_a   1.000
_cell.length_b   1.000
_cell.length_c   1.000
_cell.angle_alpha   90.00
_cell.angle_beta   90.00
_cell.angle_gamma   90.00
#
_symmetry.space_group_name_H-M   'P 1'
#
loop_
_entity.id
_entity.type
_entity.pdbx_description
1 polymer ?
#
loop_
_entity_poly.entity_id
_entity_poly.type
_entity_poly.pdbx_seq_one_letter_code
_entity_poly.pdbx_strand_id
1 'polypeptide(L)'
;KLDQIMFNKCHIILDSSYQFHPQIRAIKALLLTFGIQLVFLTATLPPWDKAKFFTTLHLPRHQATIIQQYITRHNISYIIHQAISKEEVNKVII
;
A
#
# COMPACT_ATOMS: atom_id res chain seq x y z
N LYS A 1 -8.54 24.73 -10.31
CA LYS A 1 -8.94 24.40 -8.92
C LYS A 1 -8.49 22.98 -8.65
N LEU A 2 -7.93 22.69 -7.48
CA LEU A 2 -7.52 21.33 -7.10
C LEU A 2 -8.56 20.79 -6.13
N ASP A 3 -9.21 19.67 -6.48
CA ASP A 3 -10.33 19.13 -5.71
C ASP A 3 -9.92 17.93 -4.84
N GLN A 4 -8.91 17.16 -5.25
CA GLN A 4 -8.40 16.01 -4.50
C GLN A 4 -6.95 15.67 -4.85
N ILE A 5 -6.28 14.94 -3.96
CA ILE A 5 -4.95 14.35 -4.20
C ILE A 5 -5.02 12.85 -3.95
N MET A 6 -4.44 12.06 -4.87
CA MET A 6 -4.43 10.61 -4.78
C MET A 6 -3.01 10.05 -4.66
N PHE A 7 -2.78 9.22 -3.65
CA PHE A 7 -1.51 8.56 -3.37
C PHE A 7 -1.59 7.09 -3.71
N ASN A 8 -0.88 6.68 -4.77
CA ASN A 8 -0.72 5.26 -5.11
C ASN A 8 0.40 4.61 -4.28
N LYS A 9 0.29 3.30 -4.02
CA LYS A 9 1.24 2.51 -3.21
C LYS A 9 1.51 3.16 -1.85
N CYS A 10 0.45 3.64 -1.18
CA CYS A 10 0.60 4.49 0.01
C CYS A 10 1.34 3.81 1.17
N HIS A 11 1.38 2.47 1.24
CA HIS A 11 2.07 1.72 2.29
C HIS A 11 3.57 2.03 2.38
N ILE A 12 4.22 2.50 1.30
CA ILE A 12 5.63 2.93 1.29
C ILE A 12 5.93 3.99 2.38
N ILE A 13 4.91 4.72 2.82
CA ILE A 13 5.03 5.71 3.89
C ILE A 13 5.45 5.14 5.25
N LEU A 14 5.18 3.84 5.46
CA LEU A 14 5.57 3.10 6.65
C LEU A 14 7.05 2.72 6.62
N ASP A 15 7.59 2.50 5.43
CA ASP A 15 8.98 2.12 5.19
C ASP A 15 9.89 3.34 5.00
N SER A 16 9.29 4.54 4.85
CA SER A 16 10.06 5.77 4.65
C SER A 16 10.96 6.04 5.87
N SER A 17 12.27 6.00 5.65
CA SER A 17 13.31 6.33 6.63
C SER A 17 14.13 7.53 6.12
N TYR A 18 15.14 7.98 6.87
CA TYR A 18 16.05 9.01 6.36
C TYR A 18 16.87 8.54 5.15
N GLN A 19 17.06 7.22 5.00
CA GLN A 19 17.82 6.61 3.90
C GLN A 19 16.90 6.05 2.80
N PHE A 20 15.61 5.84 3.09
CA PHE A 20 14.66 5.21 2.19
C PHE A 20 13.45 6.13 1.95
N HIS A 21 13.29 6.59 0.71
CA HIS A 21 12.25 7.55 0.28
C HIS A 21 12.14 8.84 1.14
N PRO A 22 13.20 9.64 1.28
CA PRO A 22 13.19 10.87 2.10
C PRO A 22 12.14 11.90 1.64
N GLN A 23 11.82 11.94 0.34
CA GLN A 23 10.78 12.81 -0.22
C GLN A 23 9.37 12.50 0.32
N ILE A 24 9.09 11.24 0.65
CA ILE A 24 7.81 10.82 1.26
C ILE A 24 7.64 11.48 2.64
N ARG A 25 8.72 11.80 3.36
CA ARG A 25 8.65 12.52 4.64
C ARG A 25 8.17 13.96 4.46
N ALA A 26 8.61 14.65 3.41
CA ALA A 26 8.16 16.01 3.11
C ALA A 26 6.65 16.05 2.81
N ILE A 27 6.14 15.00 2.14
CA ILE A 27 4.72 14.82 1.88
C ILE A 27 3.92 14.73 3.20
N LYS A 28 4.44 14.06 4.25
CA LYS A 28 3.75 13.97 5.55
C LYS A 28 3.42 15.35 6.14
N ALA A 29 4.37 16.28 6.10
CA ALA A 29 4.16 17.63 6.59
C ALA A 29 3.15 18.40 5.73
N LEU A 30 3.21 18.20 4.41
CA LEU A 30 2.31 18.84 3.45
C LEU A 30 0.86 18.35 3.61
N LEU A 31 0.67 17.05 3.93
CA LEU A 31 -0.65 16.45 4.08
C LEU A 31 -1.53 17.13 5.13
N LEU A 32 -0.93 17.60 6.22
CA LEU A 32 -1.63 18.35 7.27
C LEU A 32 -2.12 19.73 6.82
N THR A 33 -1.53 20.28 5.76
CA THR A 33 -1.89 21.61 5.23
C THR A 33 -2.96 21.54 4.14
N PHE A 34 -3.26 20.34 3.62
CA PHE A 34 -4.23 20.18 2.55
C PHE A 34 -5.66 20.23 3.11
N GLY A 35 -6.38 21.30 2.81
CA GLY A 35 -7.83 21.44 3.05
C GLY A 35 -8.70 20.78 1.99
N ILE A 36 -8.18 19.78 1.28
CA ILE A 36 -8.86 19.07 0.17
C ILE A 36 -8.85 17.57 0.42
N GLN A 37 -9.69 16.83 -0.31
CA GLN A 37 -9.82 15.39 -0.10
C GLN A 37 -8.53 14.63 -0.46
N LEU A 38 -8.14 13.70 0.40
CA LEU A 38 -6.99 12.81 0.20
C LEU A 38 -7.47 11.38 -0.02
N VAL A 39 -7.01 10.74 -1.09
CA VAL A 39 -7.34 9.36 -1.44
C VAL A 39 -6.06 8.52 -1.41
N PHE A 40 -6.07 7.43 -0.66
CA PHE A 40 -4.91 6.54 -0.50
C PHE A 40 -5.21 5.16 -1.07
N LEU A 41 -4.39 4.71 -2.03
CA LEU A 41 -4.55 3.44 -2.72
C LEU A 41 -3.39 2.49 -2.38
N THR A 42 -3.71 1.26 -2.01
CA THR A 42 -2.73 0.20 -1.75
C THR A 42 -3.37 -1.18 -1.88
N ALA A 43 -2.57 -2.16 -2.31
CA ALA A 43 -2.95 -3.57 -2.33
C ALA A 43 -2.30 -4.37 -1.18
N THR A 44 -1.20 -3.86 -0.63
CA THR A 44 -0.26 -4.62 0.21
C THR A 44 -0.17 -4.11 1.65
N LEU A 45 -1.09 -3.24 2.09
CA LEU A 45 -1.10 -2.77 3.48
C LEU A 45 -1.71 -3.84 4.40
N PRO A 46 -0.93 -4.42 5.31
CA PRO A 46 -1.47 -5.43 6.20
C PRO A 46 -2.50 -4.87 7.18
N PRO A 47 -3.49 -5.66 7.63
CA PRO A 47 -4.51 -5.19 8.57
C PRO A 47 -3.95 -4.61 9.87
N TRP A 48 -2.88 -5.21 10.40
CA TRP A 48 -2.20 -4.78 11.64
C TRP A 48 -1.47 -3.43 11.48
N ASP A 49 -1.01 -3.09 10.27
CA ASP A 49 -0.29 -1.84 10.00
C ASP A 49 -1.21 -0.65 9.72
N LYS A 50 -2.53 -0.86 9.59
CA LYS A 50 -3.48 0.24 9.35
C LYS A 50 -3.41 1.31 10.42
N ALA A 51 -3.34 0.92 11.70
CA ALA A 51 -3.24 1.88 12.79
C ALA A 51 -1.96 2.72 12.67
N LYS A 52 -0.83 2.05 12.44
CA LYS A 52 0.47 2.69 12.20
C LYS A 52 0.43 3.65 11.01
N PHE A 53 -0.29 3.30 9.94
CA PHE A 53 -0.45 4.15 8.77
C PHE A 53 -1.12 5.49 9.10
N PHE A 54 -2.26 5.47 9.80
CA PHE A 54 -2.95 6.68 10.24
C PHE A 54 -2.08 7.53 11.18
N THR A 55 -1.45 6.90 12.17
CA THR A 55 -0.55 7.59 13.11
C THR A 55 0.63 8.24 12.39
N THR A 56 1.26 7.51 11.47
CA THR A 56 2.44 7.99 10.71
C THR A 56 2.11 9.20 9.83
N LEU A 57 0.89 9.25 9.30
CA LEU A 57 0.39 10.34 8.47
C LEU A 57 -0.28 11.47 9.26
N HIS A 58 -0.42 11.32 10.58
CA HIS A 58 -1.21 12.22 11.43
C HIS A 58 -2.65 12.41 10.92
N LEU A 59 -3.22 11.36 10.31
CA LEU A 59 -4.58 11.38 9.79
C LEU A 59 -5.55 10.88 10.86
N PRO A 60 -6.65 11.61 11.12
CA PRO A 60 -7.67 11.18 12.06
C PRO A 60 -8.43 9.97 11.49
N ARG A 61 -8.18 8.78 12.04
CA ARG A 61 -8.81 7.52 11.59
C ARG A 61 -10.34 7.59 11.54
N HIS A 62 -10.96 8.32 12.47
CA HIS A 62 -12.43 8.45 12.56
C HIS A 62 -13.04 9.27 11.39
N GLN A 63 -12.22 10.02 10.65
CA GLN A 63 -12.65 10.80 9.47
C GLN A 63 -12.36 10.07 8.15
N ALA A 64 -11.77 8.87 8.21
CA ALA A 64 -11.42 8.10 7.02
C ALA A 64 -12.49 7.06 6.70
N THR A 65 -12.90 7.02 5.43
CA THR A 65 -13.67 5.89 4.89
C THR A 65 -12.68 4.84 4.37
N ILE A 66 -12.73 3.63 4.90
CA ILE A 66 -11.85 2.52 4.48
C ILE A 66 -12.65 1.57 3.61
N ILE A 67 -12.27 1.47 2.34
CA ILE A 67 -12.79 0.48 1.40
C ILE A 67 -11.72 -0.58 1.20
N GLN A 68 -12.06 -1.84 1.46
CA GLN A 68 -11.16 -2.98 1.27
C GLN A 68 -11.89 -4.08 0.50
N GLN A 69 -11.24 -4.58 -0.54
CA GLN A 69 -11.72 -5.72 -1.31
C GLN A 69 -11.08 -7.02 -0.83
N TYR A 70 -11.81 -8.13 -0.95
CA TYR A 70 -11.25 -9.46 -0.71
C TYR A 70 -10.13 -9.77 -1.71
N ILE A 71 -9.08 -10.43 -1.21
CA ILE A 71 -7.92 -10.83 -2.04
C ILE A 71 -8.18 -12.13 -2.82
N THR A 72 -9.24 -12.86 -2.48
CA THR A 72 -9.63 -14.10 -3.15
C THR A 72 -10.02 -13.85 -4.60
N ARG A 73 -9.49 -14.65 -5.52
CA ARG A 73 -9.86 -14.64 -6.94
C ARG A 73 -10.32 -16.03 -7.36
N HIS A 74 -11.62 -16.20 -7.55
CA HIS A 74 -12.24 -17.50 -7.86
C HIS A 74 -11.81 -18.08 -9.22
N ASN A 75 -11.30 -17.24 -10.11
CA ASN A 75 -10.81 -17.63 -11.43
C ASN A 75 -9.30 -17.95 -11.43
N ILE A 76 -8.64 -18.04 -10.27
CA ILE A 76 -7.22 -18.38 -10.16
C ILE A 76 -7.06 -19.68 -9.39
N SER A 77 -6.39 -20.65 -10.00
CA SER A 77 -5.95 -21.89 -9.35
C SER A 77 -4.45 -21.80 -9.02
N TYR A 78 -4.09 -22.10 -7.77
CA TYR A 78 -2.70 -22.14 -7.33
C TYR A 78 -2.22 -23.60 -7.30
N ILE A 79 -1.12 -23.90 -7.99
CA ILE A 79 -0.52 -25.24 -8.04
C ILE A 79 0.90 -25.16 -7.50
N ILE A 80 1.27 -26.11 -6.64
CA ILE A 80 2.62 -26.22 -6.08
C ILE A 80 3.31 -27.41 -6.76
N HIS A 81 4.47 -27.15 -7.37
CA HIS A 81 5.32 -28.18 -7.94
C HIS A 81 6.61 -28.30 -7.13
N GLN A 82 7.06 -29.53 -6.88
CA GLN A 82 8.37 -29.79 -6.31
C GLN A 82 9.42 -29.59 -7.41
N ALA A 83 10.27 -28.58 -7.28
CA ALA A 83 11.40 -28.38 -8.20
C ALA A 83 12.59 -29.23 -7.72
N ILE A 84 13.11 -30.10 -8.59
CA ILE A 84 14.26 -30.98 -8.27
C ILE A 84 15.59 -30.29 -8.62
N SER A 85 15.58 -29.33 -9.55
CA SER A 85 16.70 -28.42 -9.84
C SER A 85 16.23 -27.00 -10.18
N LYS A 86 17.16 -26.04 -10.15
CA LYS A 86 16.89 -24.65 -10.55
C LYS A 86 16.53 -24.50 -12.03
N GLU A 87 16.91 -25.43 -12.91
CA GLU A 87 16.57 -25.37 -14.34
C GLU A 87 15.10 -25.72 -14.64
N GLU A 88 14.42 -26.51 -13.80
CA GLU A 88 13.01 -26.89 -14.02
C GLU A 88 12.00 -25.77 -13.70
N VAL A 89 12.38 -24.81 -12.87
CA VAL A 89 11.50 -23.71 -12.43
C VAL A 89 11.00 -22.87 -13.63
N ASN A 90 11.80 -22.76 -14.69
CA ASN A 90 11.44 -21.98 -15.89
C ASN A 90 10.50 -22.72 -16.87
N LYS A 91 10.22 -24.01 -16.66
CA LYS A 91 9.31 -24.79 -17.53
C LYS A 91 7.86 -24.78 -17.05
N VAL A 92 7.61 -24.32 -15.83
CA VAL A 92 6.27 -24.23 -15.22
C VAL A 92 5.75 -22.81 -15.41
N ILE A 93 5.50 -22.42 -16.66
CA ILE A 93 4.68 -21.26 -16.99
C ILE A 93 3.65 -21.77 -17.99
N ILE A 94 2.45 -22.07 -17.49
CA ILE A 94 1.26 -22.39 -18.31
C ILE A 94 0.60 -21.06 -18.71
#